data_AF-A0A535EFA5-F1
#
_entry.id   AF-A0A535EFA5-F1
#
_cell.length_a   1.000
_cell.length_b   1.000
_cell.length_c   1.000
_cell.angle_alpha   90.00
_cell.angle_beta   90.00
_cell.angle_gamma   90.00
#
_symmetry.space_group_name_H-M   'P 1'
#
loop_
_entity.id
_entity.type
_entity.pdbx_description
1 polymer ?
#
loop_
_entity_poly.entity_id
_entity_poly.type
_entity_poly.pdbx_seq_one_letter_code
_entity_poly.pdbx_strand_id
1 'polypeptide(L)'
;MNRSVPRQIAARLLQAGLPAAVANTWTRWNRETFADMSGLLLGGSTIVGSLMDVIGRGPVTTITFSPSGVHPTPYLRGLVSCELLGRMGFPRRAERYRRMWRRIYPNPGAANLPPLLLGSFEKACPVVVNAICFEPYEELGGKSLAQVIPYGPKEDLMVEEAARRLAAGNDPGIIPARFLIGAARRALERRLTRPGAIARNFYRELARR
;
A
#
# COMPACT_ATOMS: atom_id res chain seq x y z
N MET A 1 -12.73 15.00 3.17
CA MET A 1 -12.05 13.83 3.77
C MET A 1 -11.12 14.15 4.96
N ASN A 2 -10.48 15.33 5.06
CA ASN A 2 -9.56 15.69 6.17
C ASN A 2 -10.14 15.57 7.59
N ARG A 3 -11.46 15.61 7.75
CA ARG A 3 -12.14 15.44 9.04
C ARG A 3 -12.84 14.09 9.16
N SER A 4 -13.43 13.57 8.08
CA SER A 4 -14.21 12.33 8.10
C SER A 4 -13.33 11.09 8.31
N VAL A 5 -12.21 10.97 7.60
CA VAL A 5 -11.28 9.82 7.72
C VAL A 5 -10.76 9.63 9.15
N PRO A 6 -10.12 10.62 9.80
CA PRO A 6 -9.62 10.44 11.17
C PRO A 6 -10.75 10.14 12.17
N ARG A 7 -11.94 10.74 12.02
CA ARG A 7 -13.11 10.43 12.87
C ARG A 7 -13.57 8.99 12.69
N GLN A 8 -13.64 8.52 11.45
CA GLN A 8 -14.05 7.15 11.14
C GLN A 8 -13.05 6.14 11.70
N ILE A 9 -11.74 6.39 11.55
CA ILE A 9 -10.69 5.55 12.15
C ILE A 9 -10.87 5.45 13.66
N ALA A 10 -10.98 6.59 14.36
CA ALA A 10 -11.15 6.62 15.81
C ALA A 10 -12.40 5.84 16.25
N ALA A 11 -13.55 6.15 15.64
CA ALA A 11 -14.83 5.52 15.98
C ALA A 11 -14.80 4.00 15.76
N ARG A 12 -14.28 3.54 14.62
CA ARG A 12 -14.24 2.11 14.29
C ARG A 12 -13.28 1.33 15.19
N LEU A 13 -12.13 1.90 15.55
CA LEU A 13 -11.18 1.25 16.47
C LEU A 13 -11.76 1.15 17.88
N LEU A 14 -12.41 2.20 18.38
CA LEU A 14 -13.07 2.17 19.69
C LEU A 14 -14.25 1.20 19.72
N GLN A 15 -15.08 1.17 18.67
CA GLN A 15 -16.16 0.18 18.50
C GLN A 15 -15.64 -1.26 18.46
N ALA A 16 -14.45 -1.47 17.89
CA ALA A 16 -13.78 -2.76 17.92
C ALA A 16 -13.20 -3.13 19.31
N GLY A 17 -13.38 -2.28 20.33
CA GLY A 17 -12.87 -2.48 21.68
C GLY A 17 -11.36 -2.30 21.80
N LEU A 18 -10.73 -1.53 20.90
CA LEU A 18 -9.31 -1.20 21.02
C LEU A 18 -9.09 -0.02 21.97
N PRO A 19 -7.97 0.01 22.71
CA PRO A 19 -7.69 1.09 23.65
C PRO A 19 -7.62 2.47 22.98
N ALA A 20 -8.05 3.51 23.69
CA ALA A 20 -8.03 4.89 23.20
C ALA A 20 -6.62 5.32 22.74
N ALA A 21 -5.55 4.88 23.42
CA ALA A 21 -4.18 5.18 23.00
C ALA A 21 -3.83 4.63 21.60
N VAL A 22 -4.34 3.45 21.24
CA VAL A 22 -4.19 2.86 19.91
C VAL A 22 -5.00 3.66 18.90
N ALA A 23 -6.27 3.94 19.21
CA ALA A 23 -7.15 4.73 18.34
C ALA A 23 -6.57 6.13 18.05
N ASN A 24 -6.06 6.82 19.07
CA ASN A 24 -5.46 8.14 18.94
C ASN A 24 -4.20 8.11 18.06
N THR A 25 -3.38 7.06 18.19
CA THR A 25 -2.17 6.92 17.37
C THR A 25 -2.52 6.71 15.90
N TRP A 26 -3.45 5.80 15.58
CA TRP A 26 -3.92 5.60 14.20
C TRP A 26 -4.62 6.82 13.62
N THR A 27 -5.37 7.55 14.45
CA THR A 27 -6.02 8.81 14.07
C THR A 27 -4.97 9.87 13.70
N ARG A 28 -3.87 9.98 14.44
CA ARG A 28 -2.76 10.87 14.09
C ARG A 28 -2.11 10.47 12.77
N TRP A 29 -1.99 9.18 12.50
CA TRP A 29 -1.41 8.64 11.25
C TRP A 29 -2.32 8.72 10.02
N ASN A 30 -3.52 9.30 10.14
CA ASN A 30 -4.56 9.22 9.12
C ASN A 30 -4.10 9.70 7.73
N ARG A 31 -3.44 10.88 7.63
CA ARG A 31 -3.14 11.51 6.33
C ARG A 31 -2.19 10.64 5.51
N GLU A 32 -1.22 10.05 6.19
CA GLU A 32 -0.16 9.26 5.58
C GLU A 32 -0.64 7.85 5.26
N THR A 33 -1.41 7.26 6.17
CA THR A 33 -2.07 5.97 5.93
C THR A 33 -3.05 6.09 4.75
N PHE A 34 -3.81 7.19 4.69
CA PHE A 34 -4.71 7.49 3.58
C PHE A 34 -3.95 7.64 2.25
N ALA A 35 -2.83 8.37 2.25
CA ALA A 35 -2.00 8.57 1.07
C ALA A 35 -1.42 7.24 0.54
N ASP A 36 -0.88 6.40 1.43
CA ASP A 36 -0.34 5.08 1.08
C ASP A 36 -1.42 4.18 0.45
N MET A 37 -2.59 4.12 1.08
CA MET A 37 -3.70 3.31 0.61
C MET A 37 -4.26 3.81 -0.73
N SER A 38 -4.36 5.14 -0.89
CA SER A 38 -4.74 5.76 -2.16
C SER A 38 -3.72 5.43 -3.26
N GLY A 39 -2.43 5.51 -2.94
CA GLY A 39 -1.35 5.13 -3.85
C GLY A 39 -1.44 3.67 -4.28
N LEU A 40 -1.79 2.77 -3.35
CA LEU A 40 -2.00 1.35 -3.64
C LEU A 40 -3.21 1.11 -4.55
N LEU A 41 -4.34 1.77 -4.30
CA LEU A 41 -5.53 1.71 -5.14
C LEU A 41 -5.29 2.31 -6.53
N LEU A 42 -4.45 3.35 -6.64
CA LEU A 42 -4.12 3.99 -7.92
C LEU A 42 -3.15 3.15 -8.76
N GLY A 43 -2.07 2.68 -8.14
CA GLY A 43 -0.95 2.05 -8.85
C GLY A 43 -0.98 0.52 -8.85
N GLY A 44 -1.82 -0.08 -8.03
CA GLY A 44 -2.15 -1.50 -8.11
C GLY A 44 -1.22 -2.46 -7.39
N SER A 45 -1.30 -3.73 -7.80
CA SER A 45 -0.74 -4.87 -7.06
C SER A 45 0.79 -4.91 -6.95
N THR A 46 1.49 -4.13 -7.78
CA THR A 46 2.96 -4.01 -7.79
C THR A 46 3.49 -2.95 -6.84
N ILE A 47 2.63 -2.04 -6.36
CA ILE A 47 3.06 -0.92 -5.51
C ILE A 47 3.58 -1.40 -4.16
N VAL A 48 3.04 -2.49 -3.59
CA VAL A 48 3.54 -3.02 -2.30
C VAL A 48 5.03 -3.36 -2.39
N GLY A 49 5.46 -4.01 -3.47
CA GLY A 49 6.87 -4.33 -3.70
C GLY A 49 7.73 -3.06 -3.81
N SER A 50 7.29 -2.09 -4.62
CA SER A 50 7.98 -0.81 -4.75
C SER A 50 8.06 -0.02 -3.45
N LEU A 51 6.98 0.00 -2.66
CA LEU A 51 6.96 0.64 -1.34
C LEU A 51 7.96 -0.04 -0.39
N MET A 52 7.97 -1.37 -0.35
CA MET A 52 8.91 -2.15 0.46
C MET A 52 10.37 -1.86 0.09
N ASP A 53 10.68 -1.65 -1.18
CA ASP A 53 12.04 -1.25 -1.62
C ASP A 53 12.43 0.15 -1.10
N VAL A 54 11.47 1.07 -0.94
CA VAL A 54 11.73 2.43 -0.44
C VAL A 54 11.87 2.48 1.08
N ILE A 55 10.97 1.78 1.79
CA ILE A 55 10.87 1.82 3.24
C ILE A 55 11.75 0.76 3.93
N GLY A 56 12.24 -0.22 3.19
CA GLY A 56 13.18 -1.22 3.68
C GLY A 56 14.53 -0.60 3.99
N ARG A 57 14.83 -0.42 5.28
CA ARG A 57 16.09 0.14 5.80
C ARG A 57 16.71 -0.83 6.80
N GLY A 58 17.77 -0.39 7.49
CA GLY A 58 18.35 -1.13 8.61
C GLY A 58 17.27 -1.52 9.63
N PRO A 59 17.41 -2.65 10.35
CA PRO A 59 16.38 -3.17 11.25
C PRO A 59 15.85 -2.12 12.22
N VAL A 60 16.75 -1.44 12.95
CA VAL A 60 16.39 -0.39 13.92
C VAL A 60 15.54 0.70 13.27
N THR A 61 16.00 1.33 12.18
CA THR A 61 15.26 2.39 11.47
C THR A 61 13.87 1.95 11.03
N THR A 62 13.71 0.69 10.65
CA THR A 62 12.45 0.15 10.13
C THR A 62 11.39 -0.02 11.23
N ILE A 63 11.81 -0.28 12.46
CA ILE A 63 10.92 -0.58 13.59
C ILE A 63 10.82 0.58 14.59
N THR A 64 11.75 1.55 14.57
CA THR A 64 11.73 2.71 15.47
C THR A 64 10.44 3.51 15.31
N PHE A 65 9.76 3.70 16.43
CA PHE A 65 8.55 4.50 16.56
C PHE A 65 8.88 5.93 16.99
N SER A 66 8.21 6.89 16.38
CA SER A 66 8.23 8.30 16.81
C SER A 66 6.87 8.68 17.38
N PRO A 67 6.78 9.08 18.67
CA PRO A 67 5.52 9.52 19.27
C PRO A 67 4.87 10.72 18.55
N SER A 68 5.68 11.64 18.05
CA SER A 68 5.25 12.79 17.24
C SER A 68 5.16 12.47 15.75
N GLY A 69 5.56 11.27 15.33
CA GLY A 69 5.54 10.82 13.95
C GLY A 69 4.13 10.76 13.38
N VAL A 70 4.00 11.21 12.13
CA VAL A 70 2.73 11.26 11.38
C VAL A 70 2.48 10.01 10.53
N HIS A 71 3.40 9.05 10.54
CA HIS A 71 3.26 7.77 9.83
C HIS A 71 3.35 6.58 10.81
N PRO A 72 2.72 5.43 10.49
CA PRO A 72 3.12 4.17 11.08
C PRO A 72 4.60 3.91 10.81
N THR A 73 5.25 3.10 11.66
CA THR A 73 6.64 2.71 11.38
C THR A 73 6.73 2.02 10.01
N PRO A 74 7.88 2.10 9.31
CA PRO A 74 8.08 1.37 8.05
C PRO A 74 7.66 -0.10 8.15
N TYR A 75 7.93 -0.76 9.27
CA TYR A 75 7.49 -2.12 9.53
C TYR A 75 5.96 -2.27 9.42
N LEU A 76 5.19 -1.44 10.13
CA LEU A 76 3.73 -1.49 10.11
C LEU A 76 3.16 -1.03 8.75
N ARG A 77 3.73 -0.01 8.10
CA ARG A 77 3.32 0.44 6.75
C ARG A 77 3.35 -0.70 5.73
N GLY A 78 4.41 -1.51 5.73
CA GLY A 78 4.52 -2.67 4.86
C GLY A 78 3.39 -3.69 5.10
N LEU A 79 3.06 -3.96 6.36
CA LEU A 79 2.00 -4.90 6.72
C LEU A 79 0.59 -4.38 6.42
N VAL A 80 0.34 -3.08 6.62
CA VAL A 80 -0.91 -2.40 6.22
C VAL A 80 -1.13 -2.50 4.72
N SER A 81 -0.06 -2.30 3.94
CA SER A 81 -0.10 -2.41 2.48
C SER A 81 -0.40 -3.86 2.03
N CYS A 82 0.08 -4.86 2.77
CA CYS A 82 -0.28 -6.26 2.52
C CYS A 82 -1.75 -6.54 2.82
N GLU A 83 -2.32 -5.97 3.89
CA GLU A 83 -3.75 -6.12 4.21
C GLU A 83 -4.62 -5.56 3.08
N LEU A 84 -4.36 -4.34 2.63
CA LEU A 84 -5.11 -3.76 1.51
C LEU A 84 -4.93 -4.56 0.22
N LEU A 85 -3.70 -4.97 -0.12
CA LEU A 85 -3.43 -5.80 -1.30
C LEU A 85 -4.24 -7.11 -1.29
N GLY A 86 -4.41 -7.73 -0.12
CA GLY A 86 -5.25 -8.91 0.03
C GLY A 86 -6.71 -8.63 -0.34
N ARG A 87 -7.26 -7.52 0.20
CA ARG A 87 -8.64 -7.08 -0.06
C ARG A 87 -8.89 -6.61 -1.49
N MET A 88 -7.85 -6.16 -2.20
CA MET A 88 -7.91 -5.84 -3.63
C MET A 88 -8.02 -7.08 -4.53
N GLY A 89 -8.05 -8.29 -3.97
CA GLY A 89 -8.17 -9.55 -4.73
C GLY A 89 -6.84 -10.27 -4.96
N PHE A 90 -5.77 -9.92 -4.23
CA PHE A 90 -4.45 -10.54 -4.36
C PHE A 90 -3.96 -11.25 -3.07
N PRO A 91 -4.76 -12.10 -2.41
CA PRO A 91 -4.44 -12.67 -1.10
C PRO A 91 -3.12 -13.47 -1.08
N ARG A 92 -2.85 -14.26 -2.12
CA ARG A 92 -1.59 -15.03 -2.22
C ARG A 92 -0.36 -14.12 -2.29
N ARG A 93 -0.45 -12.99 -2.99
CA ARG A 93 0.65 -12.04 -3.13
C ARG A 93 0.86 -11.25 -1.84
N ALA A 94 -0.23 -10.80 -1.23
CA ALA A 94 -0.21 -10.18 0.09
C ALA A 94 0.50 -11.07 1.12
N GLU A 95 0.16 -12.35 1.17
CA GLU A 95 0.79 -13.28 2.12
C GLU A 95 2.28 -13.53 1.81
N ARG A 96 2.65 -13.59 0.54
CA ARG A 96 4.07 -13.67 0.15
C ARG A 96 4.86 -12.47 0.65
N TYR A 97 4.36 -11.24 0.45
CA TYR A 97 5.02 -10.03 0.94
C TYR A 97 5.05 -10.00 2.48
N ARG A 98 3.95 -10.35 3.15
CA ARG A 98 3.88 -10.42 4.62
C ARG A 98 4.95 -11.35 5.21
N ARG A 99 5.08 -12.57 4.67
CA ARG A 99 6.10 -13.54 5.12
C ARG A 99 7.52 -13.06 4.86
N MET A 100 7.77 -12.50 3.68
CA MET A 100 9.08 -11.92 3.33
C MET A 100 9.45 -10.79 4.30
N TRP A 101 8.52 -9.87 4.54
CA TRP A 101 8.73 -8.72 5.42
C TRP A 101 9.05 -9.14 6.86
N ARG A 102 8.29 -10.11 7.40
CA ARG A 102 8.55 -10.69 8.72
C ARG A 102 9.88 -11.44 8.81
N ARG A 103 10.33 -12.05 7.71
CA ARG A 103 11.64 -12.73 7.66
C ARG A 103 12.80 -11.73 7.68
N ILE A 104 12.66 -10.61 6.97
CA ILE A 104 13.69 -9.54 6.96
C ILE A 104 13.76 -8.87 8.34
N TYR A 105 12.62 -8.68 9.01
CA TYR A 105 12.51 -8.03 10.31
C TYR A 105 11.85 -8.96 11.34
N PRO A 106 12.58 -9.99 11.86
CA PRO A 106 12.00 -11.02 12.73
C PRO A 106 11.65 -10.52 14.14
N ASN A 107 12.30 -9.44 14.60
CA ASN A 107 12.18 -8.93 15.97
C ASN A 107 11.60 -7.51 16.00
N PRO A 108 10.29 -7.32 15.72
CA PRO A 108 9.68 -5.99 15.67
C PRO A 108 9.67 -5.25 17.01
N GLY A 109 9.85 -5.97 18.13
CA GLY A 109 9.99 -5.39 19.47
C GLY A 109 11.42 -5.00 19.86
N ALA A 110 12.42 -5.16 18.98
CA ALA A 110 13.83 -4.89 19.31
C ALA A 110 14.19 -3.39 19.41
N ALA A 111 13.25 -2.49 19.15
CA ALA A 111 13.40 -1.05 19.34
C ALA A 111 12.24 -0.51 20.19
N ASN A 112 11.95 0.78 20.09
CA ASN A 112 10.93 1.46 20.88
C ASN A 112 9.50 1.35 20.30
N LEU A 113 9.19 0.35 19.46
CA LEU A 113 7.83 0.15 18.97
C LEU A 113 6.92 -0.24 20.15
N PRO A 114 5.89 0.56 20.50
CA PRO A 114 5.10 0.30 21.70
C PRO A 114 4.44 -1.09 21.66
N PRO A 115 4.60 -1.92 22.71
CA PRO A 115 4.00 -3.26 22.77
C PRO A 115 2.49 -3.25 22.57
N LEU A 116 1.81 -2.21 23.06
CA LEU A 116 0.38 -2.03 22.87
C LEU A 116 -0.01 -1.86 21.39
N LEU A 117 0.78 -1.12 20.61
CA LEU A 117 0.53 -0.95 19.17
C LEU A 117 0.85 -2.22 18.39
N LEU A 118 1.97 -2.88 18.73
CA LEU A 118 2.36 -4.13 18.09
C LEU A 118 1.35 -5.25 18.38
N GLY A 119 0.95 -5.43 19.64
CA GLY A 119 0.02 -6.47 20.08
C GLY A 119 -1.42 -6.25 19.60
N SER A 120 -1.82 -5.00 19.32
CA SER A 120 -3.14 -4.71 18.76
C SER A 120 -3.17 -4.72 17.23
N PHE A 121 -2.02 -4.83 16.55
CA PHE A 121 -1.91 -4.59 15.11
C PHE A 121 -2.80 -5.50 14.26
N GLU A 122 -2.82 -6.81 14.54
CA GLU A 122 -3.63 -7.78 13.78
C GLU A 122 -5.13 -7.47 13.83
N LYS A 123 -5.60 -6.87 14.93
CA LYS A 123 -6.99 -6.43 15.09
C LYS A 123 -7.23 -5.04 14.51
N ALA A 124 -6.29 -4.11 14.71
CA ALA A 124 -6.42 -2.72 14.28
C ALA A 124 -6.30 -2.55 12.77
N CYS A 125 -5.31 -3.21 12.14
CA CYS A 125 -5.00 -3.08 10.72
C CYS A 125 -6.21 -3.31 9.79
N PRO A 126 -6.96 -4.44 9.88
CA PRO A 126 -8.13 -4.66 9.04
C PRO A 126 -9.24 -3.63 9.27
N VAL A 127 -9.40 -3.13 10.50
CA VAL A 127 -10.38 -2.09 10.85
C VAL A 127 -10.02 -0.75 10.21
N VAL A 128 -8.75 -0.35 10.27
CA VAL A 128 -8.27 0.90 9.65
C VAL A 128 -8.37 0.82 8.13
N VAL A 129 -7.91 -0.29 7.53
CA VAL A 129 -8.02 -0.51 6.08
C VAL A 129 -9.47 -0.45 5.63
N ASN A 130 -10.39 -1.08 6.38
CA ASN A 130 -11.82 -1.00 6.10
C ASN A 130 -12.32 0.45 6.16
N ALA A 131 -12.04 1.14 7.27
CA ALA A 131 -12.48 2.51 7.49
C ALA A 131 -12.02 3.46 6.38
N ILE A 132 -10.78 3.32 5.91
CA ILE A 132 -10.23 4.21 4.87
C ILE A 132 -10.72 3.83 3.47
N CYS A 133 -10.64 2.54 3.10
CA CYS A 133 -10.77 2.14 1.71
C CYS A 133 -12.17 1.66 1.31
N PHE A 134 -12.92 1.10 2.25
CA PHE A 134 -14.10 0.28 1.94
C PHE A 134 -15.39 0.82 2.54
N GLU A 135 -15.32 1.72 3.53
CA GLU A 135 -16.48 2.46 4.01
C GLU A 135 -16.88 3.60 3.06
N PRO A 136 -18.18 3.91 2.95
CA PRO A 136 -18.65 5.03 2.15
C PRO A 136 -18.37 6.38 2.83
N TYR A 137 -18.13 7.41 2.01
CA TYR A 137 -17.96 8.79 2.46
C TYR A 137 -18.91 9.73 1.71
N GLU A 138 -19.56 10.65 2.43
CA GLU A 138 -20.41 11.68 1.82
C GLU A 138 -19.63 12.53 0.82
N GLU A 139 -18.37 12.86 1.14
CA GLU A 139 -17.51 13.65 0.25
C GLU A 139 -17.13 12.92 -1.05
N LEU A 140 -17.42 11.61 -1.13
CA LEU A 140 -17.25 10.78 -2.32
C LEU A 140 -18.61 10.40 -2.94
N GLY A 141 -19.70 11.09 -2.57
CA GLY A 141 -21.04 10.82 -3.07
C GLY A 141 -21.59 9.48 -2.57
N GLY A 142 -21.29 9.12 -1.32
CA GLY A 142 -21.71 7.85 -0.71
C GLY A 142 -20.94 6.62 -1.20
N LYS A 143 -19.85 6.82 -1.95
CA LYS A 143 -18.96 5.75 -2.40
C LYS A 143 -17.77 5.58 -1.46
N SER A 144 -17.17 4.40 -1.48
CA SER A 144 -15.89 4.15 -0.84
C SER A 144 -14.72 4.56 -1.74
N LEU A 145 -13.53 4.72 -1.14
CA LEU A 145 -12.33 5.05 -1.90
C LEU A 145 -12.01 3.98 -2.97
N ALA A 146 -12.17 2.70 -2.63
CA ALA A 146 -11.96 1.58 -3.56
C ALA A 146 -12.97 1.56 -4.72
N GLN A 147 -14.17 2.14 -4.54
CA GLN A 147 -15.14 2.32 -5.63
C GLN A 147 -14.82 3.51 -6.53
N VAL A 148 -14.25 4.58 -5.97
CA VAL A 148 -13.85 5.78 -6.73
C VAL A 148 -12.57 5.52 -7.53
N ILE A 149 -11.66 4.73 -6.97
CA ILE A 149 -10.37 4.38 -7.58
C ILE A 149 -10.28 2.86 -7.73
N PRO A 150 -11.05 2.26 -8.66
CA PRO A 150 -11.08 0.81 -8.79
C PRO A 150 -9.75 0.29 -9.35
N TYR A 151 -9.20 -0.71 -8.66
CA TYR A 151 -8.12 -1.54 -9.15
C TYR A 151 -8.28 -2.96 -8.60
N GLY A 152 -8.39 -3.93 -9.50
CA GLY A 152 -8.48 -5.34 -9.15
C GLY A 152 -7.80 -6.25 -10.16
N PRO A 153 -8.14 -7.54 -10.18
CA PRO A 153 -7.54 -8.53 -11.08
C PRO A 153 -7.64 -8.16 -12.56
N LYS A 154 -8.73 -7.50 -12.98
CA LYS A 154 -8.92 -7.05 -14.36
C LYS A 154 -7.88 -6.02 -14.78
N GLU A 155 -7.70 -4.97 -13.98
CA GLU A 155 -6.69 -3.94 -14.23
C GLU A 155 -5.27 -4.53 -14.15
N ASP A 156 -5.05 -5.53 -13.28
CA ASP A 156 -3.76 -6.20 -13.17
C ASP A 156 -3.37 -6.99 -14.43
N LEU A 157 -4.34 -7.58 -15.13
CA LEU A 157 -4.11 -8.21 -16.43
C LEU A 157 -3.66 -7.19 -17.49
N MET A 158 -4.25 -6.00 -17.48
CA MET A 158 -3.82 -4.91 -18.36
C MET A 158 -2.38 -4.49 -18.06
N VAL A 159 -2.03 -4.36 -16.78
CA VAL A 159 -0.67 -4.06 -16.35
C VAL A 159 0.32 -5.15 -16.77
N GLU A 160 -0.08 -6.42 -16.69
CA GLU A 160 0.76 -7.55 -17.11
C GLU A 160 1.01 -7.59 -18.62
N GLU A 161 -0.02 -7.33 -19.41
CA GLU A 161 0.10 -7.20 -20.87
C GLU A 161 1.01 -6.02 -21.23
N ALA A 162 0.76 -4.86 -20.63
CA ALA A 162 1.56 -3.66 -20.81
C ALA A 162 3.03 -3.89 -20.44
N ALA A 163 3.31 -4.66 -19.38
CA ALA A 163 4.66 -5.00 -18.97
C ALA A 163 5.41 -5.81 -20.05
N ARG A 164 4.72 -6.78 -20.68
CA ARG A 164 5.30 -7.59 -21.77
C ARG A 164 5.60 -6.73 -23.00
N ARG A 165 4.67 -5.88 -23.41
CA ARG A 165 4.85 -4.95 -24.54
C ARG A 165 5.96 -3.94 -24.29
N LEU A 166 5.95 -3.30 -23.12
CA LEU A 166 6.96 -2.34 -22.69
C LEU A 166 8.35 -2.97 -22.68
N ALA A 167 8.49 -4.21 -22.19
CA ALA A 167 9.77 -4.92 -22.18
C ALA A 167 10.28 -5.25 -23.59
N ALA A 168 9.37 -5.53 -24.54
CA ALA A 168 9.70 -5.72 -25.96
C ALA A 168 10.02 -4.41 -26.70
N GLY A 169 9.78 -3.24 -26.09
CA GLY A 169 9.95 -1.94 -26.74
C GLY A 169 8.78 -1.54 -27.64
N ASN A 170 7.65 -2.23 -27.52
CA ASN A 170 6.41 -1.93 -28.23
C ASN A 170 5.56 -0.94 -27.43
N ASP A 171 4.58 -0.33 -28.08
CA ASP A 171 3.52 0.46 -27.43
C ASP A 171 2.82 -0.40 -26.35
N PRO A 172 2.79 0.03 -25.07
CA PRO A 172 2.10 -0.64 -23.98
C PRO A 172 0.58 -0.75 -24.16
N GLY A 173 0.01 -0.02 -25.13
CA GLY A 173 -1.40 0.02 -25.48
C GLY A 173 -2.18 1.10 -24.74
N ILE A 174 -3.50 1.12 -24.99
CA ILE A 174 -4.44 2.07 -24.40
C ILE A 174 -4.74 1.66 -22.95
N ILE A 175 -3.82 2.02 -22.05
CA ILE A 175 -3.96 1.88 -20.60
C ILE A 175 -3.92 3.27 -19.94
N PRO A 176 -4.52 3.46 -18.74
CA PRO A 176 -4.30 4.67 -17.95
C PRO A 176 -2.82 4.93 -17.69
N ALA A 177 -2.36 6.19 -17.75
CA ALA A 177 -0.95 6.53 -17.57
C ALA A 177 -0.38 6.02 -16.23
N ARG A 178 -1.20 6.03 -15.17
CA ARG A 178 -0.84 5.48 -13.84
C ARG A 178 -0.44 3.99 -13.86
N PHE A 179 -0.87 3.22 -14.86
CA PHE A 179 -0.52 1.79 -14.99
C PHE A 179 0.85 1.56 -15.61
N LEU A 180 1.46 2.56 -16.25
CA LEU A 180 2.82 2.43 -16.79
C LEU A 180 3.86 2.16 -15.69
N ILE A 181 3.70 2.78 -14.52
CA ILE A 181 4.59 2.55 -13.36
C ILE A 181 4.51 1.09 -12.92
N GLY A 182 3.28 0.57 -12.81
CA GLY A 182 3.05 -0.83 -12.47
C GLY A 182 3.57 -1.79 -13.55
N ALA A 183 3.45 -1.43 -14.82
CA ALA A 183 3.95 -2.22 -15.94
C ALA A 183 5.49 -2.31 -15.93
N ALA A 184 6.18 -1.19 -15.71
CA ALA A 184 7.63 -1.16 -15.56
C ALA A 184 8.11 -1.99 -14.37
N ARG A 185 7.43 -1.87 -13.21
CA ARG A 185 7.73 -2.69 -12.03
C ARG A 185 7.51 -4.17 -12.30
N ARG A 186 6.38 -4.55 -12.92
CA ARG A 186 6.08 -5.94 -13.28
C ARG A 186 7.12 -6.52 -14.24
N ALA A 187 7.56 -5.75 -15.23
CA ALA A 187 8.60 -6.17 -16.17
C ALA A 187 9.93 -6.45 -15.46
N LEU A 188 10.28 -5.61 -14.48
CA LEU A 188 11.47 -5.80 -13.64
C LEU A 188 11.35 -7.05 -12.76
N GLU A 189 10.23 -7.22 -12.04
CA GLU A 189 9.98 -8.36 -11.16
C GLU A 189 10.01 -9.70 -11.90
N ARG A 190 9.48 -9.72 -13.13
CA ARG A 190 9.44 -10.89 -14.01
C ARG A 190 10.72 -11.06 -14.83
N ARG A 191 11.69 -10.13 -14.74
CA ARG A 191 12.94 -10.13 -15.50
C ARG A 191 12.73 -10.26 -17.01
N LEU A 192 11.72 -9.57 -17.55
CA LEU A 192 11.34 -9.70 -18.96
C LEU A 192 12.41 -9.13 -19.91
N THR A 193 13.21 -8.17 -19.45
CA THR A 193 14.36 -7.62 -20.16
C THR A 193 15.31 -6.94 -19.17
N ARG A 194 16.42 -6.37 -19.66
CA ARG A 194 17.40 -5.66 -18.83
C ARG A 194 16.77 -4.39 -18.20
N PRO A 195 17.10 -4.03 -16.94
CA PRO A 195 16.54 -2.84 -16.27
C PRO A 195 16.70 -1.55 -17.07
N GLY A 196 17.85 -1.33 -17.70
CA GLY A 196 18.09 -0.14 -18.53
C GLY A 196 17.19 -0.06 -19.76
N ALA A 197 16.79 -1.20 -20.34
CA ALA A 197 15.83 -1.23 -21.44
C ALA A 197 14.42 -0.88 -20.95
N ILE A 198 14.00 -1.42 -19.80
CA ILE A 198 12.71 -1.09 -19.16
C ILE A 198 12.63 0.42 -18.90
N ALA A 199 13.65 1.00 -18.27
CA ALA A 199 13.68 2.42 -17.93
C ALA A 199 13.58 3.31 -19.18
N ARG A 200 14.39 3.02 -20.20
CA ARG A 200 14.36 3.76 -21.47
C ARG A 200 12.99 3.69 -22.14
N ASN A 201 12.40 2.50 -22.23
CA ASN A 201 11.10 2.32 -22.86
C ASN A 201 10.00 3.00 -22.05
N PHE A 202 10.04 2.93 -20.71
CA PHE A 202 9.12 3.63 -19.82
C PHE A 202 9.14 5.15 -20.05
N TYR A 203 10.32 5.79 -20.03
CA TYR A 203 10.42 7.24 -20.22
C TYR A 203 9.98 7.67 -21.62
N ARG A 204 10.27 6.87 -22.65
CA ARG A 204 9.76 7.12 -24.01
C ARG A 204 8.23 7.17 -24.04
N GLU A 205 7.57 6.19 -23.42
CA GLU A 205 6.11 6.10 -23.42
C GLU A 205 5.46 7.13 -22.49
N LEU A 206 6.11 7.50 -21.41
CA LEU A 206 5.64 8.57 -20.53
C LEU A 206 5.67 9.93 -21.25
N ALA A 207 6.70 10.22 -22.04
CA ALA A 207 6.83 11.47 -22.78
C ALA A 207 5.86 11.61 -23.96
N ARG A 208 5.20 10.52 -24.39
CA ARG A 208 4.20 10.52 -25.47
C ARG A 208 2.78 10.85 -25.00
N ARG A 209 2.56 10.97 -23.70
CA ARG A 209 1.24 11.09 -23.07
C ARG A 209 0.97 12.47 -22.52
#